data_AF-A0A3B0YMA8-F1
#
_entry.id   AF-A0A3B0YMA8-F1
#
_cell.length_a   1.000
_cell.length_b   1.000
_cell.length_c   1.000
_cell.angle_alpha   90.00
_cell.angle_beta   90.00
_cell.angle_gamma   90.00
#
_symmetry.space_group_name_H-M   'P 1'
#
loop_
_entity.id
_entity.type
_entity.pdbx_description
1 polymer ?
#
loop_
_entity_poly.entity_id
_entity_poly.type
_entity_poly.pdbx_seq_one_letter_code
_entity_poly.pdbx_strand_id
1 'polypeptide(L)'
;MSKLFECPSCGEKVKPCPFCGGTDLHIIENYVGCENADCTGNVDFGDHTEILNSNAAIHFAIKAWNRRDDGWISVKDKIPDEGELVLAYHVHHGIHSCIHTGGGRMLITYNQELVTHWKPLLALPETN
;
A
#
# COMPACT_ATOMS: atom_id res chain seq x y z
N MET A 1 -21.32 0.62 14.53
CA MET A 1 -20.00 -0.05 14.46
C MET A 1 -19.81 -0.51 13.03
N SER A 2 -18.92 0.12 12.28
CA SER A 2 -18.56 -0.35 10.93
C SER A 2 -17.84 -1.70 11.08
N LYS A 3 -18.43 -2.75 10.50
CA LYS A 3 -17.82 -4.08 10.47
C LYS A 3 -16.86 -4.12 9.29
N LEU A 4 -15.59 -4.40 9.57
CA LEU A 4 -14.61 -4.72 8.54
C LEU A 4 -15.08 -5.95 7.77
N PHE A 5 -14.87 -5.96 6.45
CA PHE A 5 -15.19 -7.08 5.59
C PHE A 5 -14.42 -8.34 6.02
N GLU A 6 -15.06 -9.51 5.92
CA GLU A 6 -14.48 -10.81 6.20
C GLU A 6 -14.33 -11.60 4.89
N CYS A 7 -13.14 -12.16 4.66
CA CYS A 7 -12.85 -12.95 3.48
C CYS A 7 -13.81 -14.15 3.38
N PRO A 8 -14.54 -14.32 2.26
CA PRO A 8 -15.52 -15.41 2.13
C PRO A 8 -14.88 -16.81 2.12
N SER A 9 -13.58 -16.90 1.83
CA SER A 9 -12.85 -18.17 1.74
C SER A 9 -12.28 -18.66 3.08
N CYS A 10 -11.93 -17.75 4.00
CA CYS A 10 -11.23 -18.11 5.24
C CYS A 10 -11.65 -17.33 6.49
N GLY A 11 -12.58 -16.37 6.38
CA GLY A 11 -13.05 -15.53 7.48
C GLY A 11 -12.06 -14.46 7.94
N GLU A 12 -10.92 -14.27 7.25
CA GLU A 12 -9.94 -13.25 7.62
C GLU A 12 -10.51 -11.84 7.44
N LYS A 13 -10.36 -11.00 8.48
CA LYS A 13 -10.80 -9.61 8.46
C LYS A 13 -9.82 -8.75 7.68
N VAL A 14 -10.37 -7.89 6.83
CA VAL A 14 -9.59 -6.87 6.12
C VAL A 14 -9.08 -5.83 7.13
N LYS A 15 -7.78 -5.53 7.13
CA LYS A 15 -7.20 -4.48 7.98
C LYS A 15 -7.70 -3.09 7.50
N PRO A 16 -7.95 -2.11 8.38
CA PRO A 16 -8.29 -0.74 8.01
C PRO A 16 -7.22 -0.09 7.14
N CYS A 17 -7.58 0.86 6.28
CA CYS A 17 -6.62 1.60 5.44
C CYS A 17 -5.40 2.03 6.27
N PRO A 18 -4.16 1.70 5.82
CA PRO A 18 -2.94 2.00 6.59
C PRO A 18 -2.68 3.50 6.73
N PHE A 19 -3.35 4.33 5.91
CA PHE A 19 -3.08 5.75 5.81
C PHE A 19 -4.12 6.60 6.52
N CYS A 20 -5.42 6.29 6.36
CA CYS A 20 -6.50 7.06 7.00
C CYS A 20 -7.19 6.32 8.15
N GLY A 21 -6.83 5.07 8.42
CA GLY A 21 -7.53 4.21 9.39
C GLY A 21 -8.96 3.84 8.98
N GLY A 22 -9.37 4.22 7.77
CA GLY A 22 -10.72 4.00 7.25
C GLY A 22 -11.05 2.52 7.15
N THR A 23 -12.28 2.18 7.56
CA THR A 23 -12.84 0.81 7.48
C THR A 23 -13.78 0.62 6.30
N ASP A 24 -14.14 1.71 5.63
CA ASP A 24 -14.94 1.74 4.41
C ASP A 24 -13.99 1.52 3.22
N LEU A 25 -13.87 0.25 2.83
CA LEU A 25 -12.93 -0.21 1.81
C LEU A 25 -13.71 -0.85 0.66
N HIS A 26 -13.33 -0.50 -0.56
CA HIS A 26 -13.86 -1.08 -1.79
C HIS A 26 -13.17 -2.40 -2.06
N ILE A 27 -13.92 -3.49 -2.13
CA ILE A 27 -13.40 -4.82 -2.40
C ILE A 27 -14.13 -5.36 -3.62
N ILE A 28 -13.41 -5.48 -4.74
CA ILE A 28 -13.98 -5.91 -6.02
C ILE A 28 -12.99 -6.90 -6.62
N GLU A 29 -13.42 -8.15 -6.79
CA GLU A 29 -12.63 -9.21 -7.42
C GLU A 29 -11.21 -9.35 -6.82
N ASN A 30 -10.19 -8.83 -7.50
CA ASN A 30 -8.77 -8.90 -7.12
C ASN A 30 -8.23 -7.61 -6.47
N TYR A 31 -9.13 -6.70 -6.09
CA TYR A 31 -8.78 -5.36 -5.66
C TYR A 31 -9.35 -5.06 -4.26
N VAL A 32 -8.52 -4.48 -3.40
CA VAL A 32 -8.94 -3.79 -2.18
C VAL A 32 -8.47 -2.35 -2.26
N GLY A 33 -9.36 -1.39 -2.02
CA GLY A 33 -9.06 0.03 -2.13
C GLY A 33 -9.70 0.90 -1.06
N CYS A 34 -9.11 2.06 -0.81
CA CYS A 34 -9.64 3.12 0.01
C CYS A 34 -9.63 4.43 -0.78
N GLU A 35 -10.81 4.93 -1.14
CA GLU A 35 -10.95 6.18 -1.91
C GLU A 35 -10.45 7.40 -1.13
N ASN A 36 -10.66 7.44 0.19
CA ASN A 36 -10.24 8.56 1.03
C ASN A 36 -8.73 8.82 1.00
N ALA A 37 -7.94 7.77 0.78
CA ALA A 37 -6.48 7.85 0.73
C ALA A 37 -5.91 7.53 -0.65
N ASP A 38 -6.78 7.33 -1.66
CA ASP A 38 -6.44 6.79 -2.98
C ASP A 38 -5.45 5.62 -2.89
N CYS A 39 -5.73 4.71 -1.96
CA CYS A 39 -4.84 3.61 -1.59
C CYS A 39 -5.40 2.31 -2.10
N THR A 40 -4.57 1.57 -2.81
CA THR A 40 -4.99 0.35 -3.48
C THR A 40 -4.01 -0.78 -3.18
N GLY A 41 -4.58 -1.98 -3.00
CA GLY A 41 -3.87 -3.25 -3.01
C GLY A 41 -4.50 -4.12 -4.08
N ASN A 42 -3.73 -4.44 -5.11
CA ASN A 42 -4.15 -5.27 -6.22
C ASN A 42 -3.24 -6.50 -6.30
N VAL A 43 -3.81 -7.62 -6.71
CA VAL A 43 -3.04 -8.78 -7.16
C VAL A 43 -2.94 -8.66 -8.68
N ASP A 44 -1.74 -8.40 -9.19
CA ASP A 44 -1.52 -8.36 -10.64
C ASP A 44 -1.89 -9.73 -11.24
N PHE A 45 -2.83 -9.73 -12.19
CA PHE A 45 -3.31 -10.95 -12.86
C PHE A 45 -2.29 -11.49 -13.88
N GLY A 46 -1.11 -10.88 -14.00
CA GLY A 46 -0.09 -11.17 -15.01
C GLY A 46 0.26 -12.65 -15.24
N ASP A 47 -0.03 -13.55 -14.30
CA ASP A 47 0.14 -15.01 -14.42
C ASP A 47 -1.08 -15.83 -13.94
N HIS A 48 -2.22 -15.20 -13.67
CA HIS A 48 -3.37 -15.83 -13.01
C HIS A 48 -4.65 -15.77 -13.84
N THR A 49 -4.57 -16.20 -15.10
CA THR A 49 -5.72 -16.42 -16.01
C THR A 49 -6.68 -17.52 -15.53
N GLU A 50 -6.35 -18.24 -14.44
CA GLU A 50 -7.13 -19.36 -13.92
C GLU A 50 -8.07 -19.00 -12.76
N ILE A 51 -8.04 -17.75 -12.24
CA ILE A 51 -8.91 -17.35 -11.13
C ILE A 51 -10.28 -16.92 -11.67
N LEU A 52 -11.03 -17.87 -12.22
CA LEU A 52 -12.45 -17.69 -12.61
C LEU A 52 -13.41 -17.66 -11.40
N ASN A 53 -12.88 -17.80 -10.18
CA ASN A 53 -13.65 -17.78 -8.94
C ASN A 53 -13.40 -16.49 -8.16
N SER A 54 -14.43 -15.65 -8.07
CA SER A 54 -14.40 -14.36 -7.36
C SER A 54 -13.96 -14.51 -5.89
N ASN A 55 -14.27 -15.60 -5.20
CA ASN A 55 -13.87 -15.78 -3.79
C ASN A 55 -12.36 -16.02 -3.62
N ALA A 56 -11.72 -16.68 -4.59
CA ALA A 56 -10.28 -16.88 -4.58
C ALA A 56 -9.55 -15.57 -4.88
N ALA A 57 -10.02 -14.80 -5.87
CA ALA A 57 -9.48 -13.47 -6.17
C ALA A 57 -9.58 -12.53 -4.95
N ILE A 58 -10.75 -12.49 -4.30
CA ILE A 58 -10.97 -11.68 -3.09
C ILE A 58 -10.04 -12.14 -1.97
N HIS A 59 -9.83 -13.45 -1.80
CA HIS A 59 -8.91 -13.97 -0.80
C HIS A 59 -7.48 -13.45 -1.03
N PHE A 60 -6.97 -13.54 -2.27
CA PHE A 60 -5.63 -13.04 -2.58
C PHE A 60 -5.52 -11.52 -2.42
N ALA A 61 -6.54 -10.76 -2.83
CA ALA A 61 -6.58 -9.31 -2.68
C ALA A 61 -6.52 -8.92 -1.19
N ILE A 62 -7.29 -9.59 -0.34
CA ILE A 62 -7.28 -9.36 1.11
C ILE A 62 -5.93 -9.75 1.72
N LYS A 63 -5.34 -10.88 1.32
CA LYS A 63 -4.01 -11.28 1.79
C LYS A 63 -2.95 -10.27 1.37
N ALA A 64 -2.96 -9.84 0.12
CA ALA A 64 -2.02 -8.84 -0.40
C ALA A 64 -2.18 -7.51 0.35
N TRP A 65 -3.42 -7.04 0.51
CA TRP A 65 -3.76 -5.88 1.33
C TRP A 65 -3.19 -6.04 2.74
N ASN A 66 -3.54 -7.11 3.45
CA ASN A 66 -3.16 -7.33 4.85
C ASN A 66 -1.65 -7.56 5.08
N ARG A 67 -0.89 -7.98 4.06
CA ARG A 67 0.58 -8.14 4.10
C ARG A 67 1.33 -6.82 4.22
N ARG A 68 0.69 -5.68 4.01
CA ARG A 68 1.35 -4.39 4.22
C ARG A 68 1.84 -4.25 5.66
N ASP A 69 3.01 -3.66 5.76
CA ASP A 69 3.64 -3.31 7.02
C ASP A 69 3.12 -1.95 7.51
N ASP A 70 3.03 -1.80 8.83
CA ASP A 70 2.52 -0.59 9.49
C ASP A 70 3.60 0.53 9.43
N GLY A 71 3.27 1.73 9.93
CA GLY A 71 4.28 2.80 10.13
C GLY A 71 4.57 3.71 8.93
N TRP A 72 3.60 3.88 8.02
CA TRP A 72 3.69 4.86 6.94
C TRP A 72 3.40 6.28 7.46
N ILE A 73 4.20 7.24 6.99
CA ILE A 73 4.16 8.66 7.30
C ILE A 73 3.62 9.41 6.08
N SER A 74 2.61 10.26 6.26
CA SER A 74 2.09 11.07 5.15
C SER A 74 3.09 12.16 4.77
N VAL A 75 3.32 12.37 3.46
CA VAL A 75 4.14 13.49 2.97
C VAL A 75 3.53 14.86 3.31
N LYS A 76 2.22 14.92 3.60
CA LYS A 76 1.54 16.13 4.07
C LYS A 76 1.90 16.48 5.52
N ASP A 77 2.19 15.47 6.33
CA ASP A 77 2.52 15.64 7.75
C ASP A 77 4.01 15.90 7.93
N LYS A 78 4.85 15.10 7.25
CA LYS A 78 6.30 15.21 7.28
C LYS A 78 6.88 14.68 5.98
N ILE A 79 7.80 15.42 5.38
CA ILE A 79 8.66 14.92 4.30
C ILE A 79 9.94 14.31 4.90
N PRO A 80 10.58 13.32 4.24
CA PRO A 80 11.88 12.80 4.67
C PRO A 80 12.93 13.90 4.74
N ASP A 81 14.02 13.67 5.46
CA ASP A 81 15.14 14.60 5.45
C ASP A 81 15.85 14.56 4.08
N GLU A 82 16.47 15.67 3.68
CA GLU A 82 17.20 15.71 2.41
C GLU A 82 18.36 14.70 2.42
N GLY A 83 18.45 13.90 1.36
CA GLY A 83 19.40 12.80 1.20
C GLY A 83 18.93 11.47 1.81
N GLU A 84 17.77 11.44 2.49
CA GLU A 84 17.27 10.22 3.14
C GLU A 84 16.71 9.24 2.10
N LEU A 85 17.18 7.98 2.15
CA LEU A 85 16.64 6.87 1.38
C LEU A 85 15.47 6.23 2.15
N VAL A 86 14.28 6.30 1.55
CA VAL A 86 13.03 5.84 2.16
C VAL A 86 12.31 4.86 1.24
N LEU A 87 11.36 4.11 1.80
CA LEU A 87 10.32 3.47 0.99
C LEU A 87 9.18 4.46 0.81
N ALA A 88 8.72 4.68 -0.42
CA ALA A 88 7.62 5.57 -0.72
C ALA A 88 6.50 4.85 -1.47
N TYR A 89 5.26 5.24 -1.17
CA TYR A 89 4.07 4.74 -1.83
C TYR A 89 3.65 5.69 -2.96
N HIS A 90 3.76 5.18 -4.20
CA HIS A 90 3.29 5.83 -5.41
C HIS A 90 1.93 5.28 -5.82
N VAL A 91 0.92 6.13 -5.99
CA VAL A 91 -0.50 5.74 -6.22
C VAL A 91 -0.66 4.75 -7.38
N HIS A 92 0.11 4.89 -8.46
CA HIS A 92 0.02 4.00 -9.63
C HIS A 92 1.00 2.83 -9.66
N HIS A 93 2.05 2.86 -8.83
CA HIS A 93 3.17 1.92 -8.97
C HIS A 93 3.48 1.16 -7.68
N GLY A 94 2.74 1.41 -6.60
CA GLY A 94 2.97 0.77 -5.32
C GLY A 94 4.21 1.31 -4.60
N ILE A 95 4.95 0.42 -3.94
CA ILE A 95 6.05 0.80 -3.04
C ILE A 95 7.38 0.78 -3.78
N HIS A 96 8.15 1.87 -3.68
CA HIS A 96 9.48 2.04 -4.29
C HIS A 96 10.50 2.57 -3.29
N SER A 97 11.79 2.35 -3.53
CA SER A 97 12.85 3.06 -2.81
C SER A 97 13.11 4.42 -3.45
N CYS A 98 13.24 5.47 -2.64
CA CYS A 98 13.26 6.85 -3.10
C CYS A 98 14.19 7.70 -2.23
N ILE A 99 14.84 8.70 -2.82
CA ILE A 99 15.67 9.65 -2.07
C ILE A 99 15.00 11.02 -2.10
N HIS A 100 14.85 11.67 -0.95
CA HIS A 100 14.41 13.07 -0.93
C HIS A 100 15.58 14.00 -1.31
N THR A 101 15.42 14.87 -2.30
CA THR A 101 16.52 15.69 -2.86
C THR A 101 16.40 17.17 -2.56
N GLY A 102 15.68 17.54 -1.50
CA GLY A 102 15.46 18.93 -1.11
C GLY A 102 14.40 19.63 -1.96
N GLY A 103 13.87 20.75 -1.46
CA GLY A 103 12.83 21.54 -2.13
C GLY A 103 11.45 20.87 -2.22
N GLY A 104 11.16 19.89 -1.34
CA GLY A 104 9.89 19.13 -1.32
C GLY A 104 9.81 18.04 -2.39
N ARG A 105 10.96 17.64 -2.95
CA ARG A 105 11.07 16.78 -4.12
C ARG A 105 11.64 15.42 -3.76
N MET A 106 10.87 14.34 -3.92
CA MET A 106 11.43 12.99 -3.88
C MET A 106 11.84 12.54 -5.27
N LEU A 107 13.08 12.08 -5.41
CA LEU A 107 13.54 11.34 -6.56
C LEU A 107 13.08 9.90 -6.40
N ILE A 108 11.84 9.68 -6.81
CA ILE A 108 11.51 8.46 -7.54
C ILE A 108 11.92 8.77 -8.98
N THR A 109 12.29 7.78 -9.77
CA THR A 109 12.44 7.94 -11.23
C THR A 109 11.18 8.47 -11.95
N TYR A 110 10.09 8.81 -11.22
CA TYR A 110 8.83 9.34 -11.73
C TYR A 110 8.19 10.41 -10.81
N ASN A 111 7.32 11.23 -11.41
CA ASN A 111 6.69 12.46 -10.90
C ASN A 111 6.26 12.46 -9.41
N GLN A 112 6.54 13.59 -8.75
CA GLN A 112 6.28 13.84 -7.32
C GLN A 112 4.81 13.91 -6.91
N GLU A 113 3.92 14.22 -7.85
CA GLU A 113 2.50 14.47 -7.58
C GLU A 113 1.74 13.23 -7.11
N LEU A 114 2.37 12.06 -7.20
CA LEU A 114 1.73 10.76 -7.01
C LEU A 114 2.27 10.00 -5.80
N VAL A 115 3.17 10.62 -5.03
CA VAL A 115 3.68 10.03 -3.80
C VAL A 115 2.93 10.59 -2.60
N THR A 116 2.29 9.73 -1.84
CA THR A 116 1.41 10.16 -0.73
C THR A 116 1.96 9.82 0.64
N HIS A 117 2.77 8.75 0.75
CA HIS A 117 3.31 8.27 2.01
C HIS A 117 4.72 7.71 1.85
N TRP A 118 5.47 7.71 2.94
CA TRP A 118 6.79 7.12 3.02
C TRP A 118 7.02 6.44 4.36
N LYS A 119 8.05 5.61 4.45
CA LYS A 119 8.58 5.13 5.73
C LYS A 119 10.09 4.93 5.64
N PRO A 120 10.81 4.98 6.78
CA PRO A 120 12.24 4.70 6.79
C PRO A 120 12.53 3.33 6.16
N LEU A 121 13.56 3.26 5.33
CA LEU A 121 14.09 1.97 4.93
C LEU A 121 14.68 1.32 6.20
N LEU A 122 14.10 0.19 6.64
CA LEU A 122 14.65 -0.55 7.78
C LEU A 122 16.14 -0.80 7.50
N ALA A 123 16.99 -0.52 8.49
CA ALA A 123 18.41 -0.83 8.38
C ALA A 123 18.54 -2.29 7.98
N LEU A 124 19.28 -2.55 6.89
CA LEU A 124 19.61 -3.92 6.51
C LEU A 124 20.21 -4.60 7.74
N PRO A 125 19.81 -5.85 8.08
CA PRO A 125 20.45 -6.56 9.17
C PRO A 125 21.95 -6.56 8.89
N GLU A 126 22.74 -6.09 9.85
CA GLU A 126 24.19 -6.10 9.74
C GLU A 126 24.60 -7.54 9.42
N THR A 127 25.15 -7.75 8.23
CA THR A 127 25.75 -9.02 7.86
C THR A 127 26.97 -9.20 8.75
N ASN A 128 26.81 -10.01 9.79
CA ASN A 128 27.90 -10.49 10.64
C ASN A 128 28.60 -11.66 9.96
#